data_AF-A0A2E0Q8M5-F1
#
_entry.id   AF-A0A2E0Q8M5-F1
#
_cell.length_a   1.000
_cell.length_b   1.000
_cell.length_c   1.000
_cell.angle_alpha   90.00
_cell.angle_beta   90.00
_cell.angle_gamma   90.00
#
_symmetry.space_group_name_H-M   'P 1'
#
loop_
_entity.id
_entity.type
_entity.pdbx_description
1 polymer ?
#
loop_
_entity_poly.entity_id
_entity_poly.type
_entity_poly.pdbx_seq_one_letter_code
_entity_poly.pdbx_strand_id
1 'polypeptide(L)'
;MQNSFFTTLTESVGNRLVNREDDVRTVKKYFKNIGYLDEDDETIERGIITLPLTESIKRFQRERGLKEDGLIYPKGETHIALNIKEKEKKTNHDMQEDLTNTNFDQLIEHLKQREGGIADRSKREDPGGLTNKGISQNLLERIRKTEPSLPRKTTDLDDMQIDKIYKDEFFLKPKINKLEEIQKNGKSNSAIVEHIFDAGVTSGTKDSVVWLQMSLDKNLGTDLREENSEGVKTYDGINGSKTRQAFERALKEGKLKEVHKDFYKNRIEHFKSLPNYEFNKKGWLKRAREILEKDNIILEEGDF
;
A
#
# COMPACT_ATOMS: atom_id res chain seq x y z
N MET A 1 -14.68 8.61 -19.01
CA MET A 1 -15.09 7.19 -18.99
C MET A 1 -14.25 6.46 -20.01
N GLN A 2 -13.25 5.70 -19.58
CA GLN A 2 -12.56 4.80 -20.51
C GLN A 2 -13.53 3.67 -20.84
N ASN A 3 -13.85 3.49 -22.12
CA ASN A 3 -14.66 2.37 -22.58
C ASN A 3 -13.92 1.07 -22.21
N SER A 4 -14.58 0.17 -21.46
CA SER A 4 -14.03 -1.16 -21.20
C SER A 4 -13.84 -1.85 -22.54
N PHE A 5 -12.68 -2.46 -22.73
CA PHE A 5 -12.27 -3.09 -23.99
C PHE A 5 -13.29 -4.14 -24.46
N PHE A 6 -14.10 -4.66 -23.53
CA PHE A 6 -15.01 -5.77 -23.75
C PHE A 6 -16.50 -5.37 -23.77
N THR A 7 -16.84 -4.09 -23.58
CA THR A 7 -18.25 -3.60 -23.65
C THR A 7 -18.86 -3.55 -25.05
N THR A 8 -18.11 -3.96 -26.08
CA THR A 8 -18.42 -3.71 -27.49
C THR A 8 -18.88 -4.92 -28.28
N LEU A 9 -19.01 -6.12 -27.68
CA LEU A 9 -19.50 -7.28 -28.43
C LEU A 9 -20.88 -6.99 -29.01
N THR A 10 -20.94 -6.86 -30.34
CA THR A 10 -22.18 -6.55 -31.06
C THR A 10 -22.96 -7.82 -31.39
N GLU A 11 -22.25 -8.90 -31.68
CA GLU A 11 -22.79 -10.19 -32.07
C GLU A 11 -22.18 -11.33 -31.24
N SER A 12 -22.74 -12.52 -31.42
CA SER A 12 -22.30 -13.72 -30.71
C SER A 12 -21.04 -14.35 -31.33
N VAL A 13 -20.18 -14.90 -30.47
CA VAL A 13 -18.88 -15.50 -30.80
C VAL A 13 -18.89 -16.97 -30.37
N GLY A 14 -18.59 -17.89 -31.30
CA GLY A 14 -18.54 -19.32 -31.05
C GLY A 14 -18.89 -20.16 -32.27
N ASN A 15 -18.69 -21.47 -32.21
CA ASN A 15 -18.93 -22.34 -33.36
C ASN A 15 -20.40 -22.27 -33.82
N ARG A 16 -20.63 -22.14 -35.14
CA ARG A 16 -21.95 -22.02 -35.79
C ARG A 16 -22.76 -20.76 -35.43
N LEU A 17 -22.10 -19.71 -34.94
CA LEU A 17 -22.70 -18.40 -34.69
C LEU A 17 -22.35 -17.38 -35.79
N VAL A 18 -22.85 -16.16 -35.66
CA VAL A 18 -22.64 -15.05 -36.61
C VAL A 18 -21.15 -14.71 -36.76
N ASN A 19 -20.40 -14.69 -35.65
CA ASN A 19 -18.94 -14.52 -35.64
C ASN A 19 -18.45 -13.32 -36.43
N ARG A 20 -19.00 -12.14 -36.14
CA ARG A 20 -18.50 -10.90 -36.72
C ARG A 20 -17.00 -10.77 -36.43
N GLU A 21 -16.19 -10.51 -37.47
CA GLU A 21 -14.73 -10.55 -37.37
C GLU A 21 -14.17 -9.69 -36.24
N ASP A 22 -14.71 -8.48 -36.05
CA ASP A 22 -14.26 -7.56 -34.99
C ASP A 22 -14.53 -8.10 -33.58
N ASP A 23 -15.66 -8.79 -33.39
CA ASP A 23 -16.02 -9.41 -32.11
C ASP A 23 -15.09 -10.59 -31.84
N VAL A 24 -14.79 -11.41 -32.87
CA VAL A 24 -13.83 -12.52 -32.76
C VAL A 24 -12.42 -12.01 -32.43
N ARG A 25 -11.92 -10.97 -33.12
CA ARG A 25 -10.63 -10.33 -32.83
C ARG A 25 -10.58 -9.86 -31.38
N THR A 26 -11.65 -9.20 -30.92
CA THR A 26 -11.76 -8.68 -29.55
C THR A 26 -11.66 -9.79 -28.52
N VAL A 27 -12.41 -10.88 -28.71
CA VAL A 27 -12.35 -12.06 -27.83
C VAL A 27 -10.95 -12.68 -27.85
N LYS A 28 -10.36 -12.89 -29.02
CA LYS A 28 -9.01 -13.49 -29.13
C LYS A 28 -7.95 -12.66 -28.41
N LYS A 29 -7.89 -11.35 -28.67
CA LYS A 29 -6.95 -10.42 -28.01
C LYS A 29 -7.10 -10.49 -26.49
N TYR A 30 -8.34 -10.52 -26.00
CA TYR A 30 -8.61 -10.63 -24.58
C TYR A 30 -8.11 -11.96 -24.01
N PHE A 31 -8.51 -13.08 -24.60
CA PHE A 31 -8.12 -14.41 -24.12
C PHE A 31 -6.60 -14.63 -24.17
N LYS A 32 -5.90 -14.09 -25.18
CA LYS A 32 -4.43 -14.06 -25.19
C LYS A 32 -3.87 -13.23 -24.04
N ASN A 33 -4.40 -12.03 -23.82
CA ASN A 33 -3.98 -11.14 -22.74
C ASN A 33 -4.20 -11.73 -21.34
N ILE A 34 -5.20 -12.61 -21.16
CA ILE A 34 -5.42 -13.32 -19.88
C ILE A 34 -4.75 -14.70 -19.82
N GLY A 35 -3.92 -15.06 -20.81
CA GLY A 35 -3.15 -16.30 -20.82
C GLY A 35 -3.95 -17.55 -21.17
N TYR A 36 -5.16 -17.40 -21.73
CA TYR A 36 -6.00 -18.54 -22.12
C TYR A 36 -5.83 -18.95 -23.58
N LEU A 37 -5.30 -18.08 -24.45
CA LEU A 37 -5.13 -18.36 -25.86
C LEU A 37 -3.68 -18.17 -26.27
N ASP A 38 -3.14 -19.20 -26.91
CA ASP A 38 -1.80 -19.19 -27.50
C ASP A 38 -1.95 -19.27 -29.03
N GLU A 39 -2.24 -18.12 -29.62
CA GLU A 39 -2.26 -17.92 -31.07
C GLU A 39 -1.35 -16.74 -31.42
N ASP A 40 -0.69 -16.83 -32.58
CA ASP A 40 0.10 -15.72 -33.11
C ASP A 40 -0.79 -14.52 -33.49
N ASP A 41 -0.19 -13.33 -33.58
CA ASP A 41 -0.94 -12.11 -33.84
C ASP A 41 -1.60 -12.09 -35.22
N GLU A 42 -1.00 -12.74 -36.23
CA GLU A 42 -1.61 -12.82 -37.57
C GLU A 42 -2.91 -13.63 -37.53
N THR A 43 -2.92 -14.77 -36.82
CA THR A 43 -4.10 -15.60 -36.59
C THR A 43 -5.19 -14.86 -35.80
N ILE A 44 -4.80 -13.96 -34.90
CA ILE A 44 -5.73 -13.10 -34.15
C ILE A 44 -6.37 -12.07 -35.06
N GLU A 45 -5.58 -11.35 -35.87
CA GLU A 45 -6.07 -10.28 -36.75
C GLU A 45 -6.95 -10.78 -37.89
N ARG A 46 -6.90 -12.06 -38.24
CA ARG A 46 -7.84 -12.65 -39.21
C ARG A 46 -9.30 -12.63 -38.73
N GLY A 47 -9.56 -12.56 -37.42
CA GLY A 47 -10.93 -12.49 -36.89
C GLY A 47 -11.80 -13.73 -37.16
N ILE A 48 -11.16 -14.89 -37.39
CA ILE A 48 -11.85 -16.15 -37.69
C ILE A 48 -11.90 -17.01 -36.43
N ILE A 49 -13.03 -17.68 -36.18
CA ILE A 49 -13.15 -18.67 -35.11
C ILE A 49 -12.21 -19.84 -35.38
N THR A 50 -11.44 -20.21 -34.37
CA THR A 50 -10.52 -21.33 -34.41
C THR A 50 -10.86 -22.35 -33.33
N LEU A 51 -10.34 -23.56 -33.50
CA LEU A 51 -10.47 -24.60 -32.48
C LEU A 51 -9.79 -24.20 -31.16
N PRO A 52 -8.54 -23.66 -31.15
CA PRO A 52 -7.92 -23.14 -29.93
C PRO A 52 -8.80 -22.12 -29.20
N LEU A 53 -9.37 -21.13 -29.90
CA LEU A 53 -10.26 -20.15 -29.28
C LEU A 53 -11.48 -20.81 -28.62
N THR A 54 -12.12 -21.77 -29.31
CA THR A 54 -13.29 -22.48 -28.78
C THR A 54 -12.96 -23.22 -27.48
N GLU A 55 -11.81 -23.91 -27.44
CA GLU A 55 -11.35 -24.63 -26.26
C GLU A 55 -10.92 -23.69 -25.13
N SER A 56 -10.34 -22.52 -25.46
CA SER A 56 -10.05 -21.46 -24.48
C SER A 56 -11.32 -20.93 -23.81
N ILE A 57 -12.39 -20.71 -24.58
CA ILE A 57 -13.69 -20.25 -24.05
C ILE A 57 -14.27 -21.28 -23.09
N LYS A 58 -14.31 -22.56 -23.49
CA LYS A 58 -14.79 -23.65 -22.63
C LYS A 58 -13.98 -23.78 -21.35
N ARG A 59 -12.64 -23.71 -21.44
CA ARG A 59 -11.77 -23.75 -20.26
C ARG A 59 -12.09 -22.61 -19.29
N PHE A 60 -12.25 -21.39 -19.80
CA PHE A 60 -12.63 -20.25 -18.97
C PHE A 60 -14.02 -20.44 -18.33
N GLN A 61 -15.01 -20.89 -19.09
CA GLN A 61 -16.36 -21.18 -18.59
C GLN A 61 -16.31 -22.20 -17.44
N ARG A 62 -15.58 -23.31 -17.63
CA ARG A 62 -15.40 -24.36 -16.61
C ARG A 62 -14.77 -23.84 -15.33
N GLU A 63 -13.67 -23.10 -15.43
CA GLU A 63 -12.95 -22.55 -14.27
C GLU A 63 -13.76 -21.50 -13.50
N ARG A 64 -14.71 -20.84 -14.19
CA ARG A 64 -15.62 -19.87 -13.59
C ARG A 64 -16.96 -20.47 -13.18
N GLY A 65 -17.15 -21.79 -13.32
CA GLY A 65 -18.39 -22.48 -12.97
C GLY A 65 -19.60 -22.09 -13.84
N LEU A 66 -19.35 -21.64 -15.07
CA LEU A 66 -20.36 -21.24 -16.04
C LEU A 66 -20.74 -22.43 -16.93
N LYS A 67 -21.79 -22.28 -17.75
CA LYS A 67 -22.14 -23.29 -18.75
C LYS A 67 -21.00 -23.46 -19.78
N GLU A 68 -20.46 -24.67 -19.89
CA GLU A 68 -19.37 -25.01 -20.82
C GLU A 68 -19.89 -25.33 -22.23
N ASP A 69 -20.28 -24.31 -22.99
CA ASP A 69 -20.77 -24.47 -24.36
C ASP A 69 -19.85 -23.87 -25.44
N GLY A 70 -18.79 -23.17 -25.04
CA GLY A 70 -17.84 -22.53 -25.96
C GLY A 70 -18.43 -21.33 -26.70
N LEU A 71 -19.54 -20.76 -26.21
CA LEU A 71 -20.25 -19.65 -26.82
C LEU A 71 -20.18 -18.39 -25.94
N ILE A 72 -20.10 -17.24 -26.58
CA ILE A 72 -20.18 -15.94 -25.91
C ILE A 72 -21.29 -15.13 -26.57
N TYR A 73 -22.35 -14.86 -25.82
CA TYR A 73 -23.44 -13.98 -26.24
C TYR A 73 -23.23 -12.56 -25.72
N PRO A 74 -23.57 -11.51 -26.50
CA PRO A 74 -23.67 -10.15 -25.98
C PRO A 74 -24.52 -10.11 -24.72
N LYS A 75 -23.99 -9.54 -23.63
CA LYS A 75 -24.62 -9.49 -22.29
C LYS A 75 -24.96 -10.85 -21.68
N GLY A 76 -24.45 -11.96 -22.23
CA GLY A 76 -24.59 -13.29 -21.66
C GLY A 76 -23.65 -13.53 -20.48
N GLU A 77 -23.82 -14.66 -19.80
CA GLU A 77 -23.06 -15.06 -18.60
C GLU A 77 -21.54 -14.99 -18.83
N THR A 78 -21.03 -15.61 -19.90
CA THR A 78 -19.59 -15.61 -20.21
C THR A 78 -19.06 -14.21 -20.50
N HIS A 79 -19.82 -13.38 -21.22
CA HIS A 79 -19.43 -11.99 -21.46
C HIS A 79 -19.36 -11.19 -20.14
N ILE A 80 -20.36 -11.33 -19.27
CA ILE A 80 -20.36 -10.67 -17.95
C ILE A 80 -19.14 -11.11 -17.12
N ALA A 81 -18.82 -12.40 -17.10
CA ALA A 81 -17.66 -12.92 -16.37
C ALA A 81 -16.33 -12.38 -16.91
N LEU A 82 -16.19 -12.21 -18.22
CA LEU A 82 -15.00 -11.60 -18.84
C LEU A 82 -14.87 -10.12 -18.45
N ASN A 83 -15.97 -9.37 -18.43
CA ASN A 83 -15.98 -7.98 -17.93
C ASN A 83 -15.53 -7.88 -16.46
N ILE A 84 -15.96 -8.82 -15.61
CA ILE A 84 -15.53 -8.88 -14.21
C ILE A 84 -14.02 -9.18 -14.13
N LYS A 85 -13.53 -10.17 -14.88
CA LYS A 85 -12.10 -10.51 -14.91
C LYS A 85 -11.23 -9.37 -15.45
N GLU A 86 -11.71 -8.59 -16.41
CA GLU A 86 -11.00 -7.38 -16.89
C GLU A 86 -10.85 -6.35 -15.78
N LYS A 87 -11.93 -6.11 -15.02
CA LYS A 87 -11.91 -5.20 -13.86
C LYS A 87 -10.98 -5.72 -12.76
N GLU A 88 -11.02 -7.00 -12.45
CA GLU A 88 -10.09 -7.64 -11.50
C GLU A 88 -8.63 -7.45 -11.94
N LYS A 89 -8.32 -7.66 -13.23
CA LYS A 89 -6.96 -7.47 -13.76
C LYS A 89 -6.53 -6.01 -13.72
N LYS A 90 -7.42 -5.06 -14.05
CA LYS A 90 -7.14 -3.62 -13.93
C LYS A 90 -6.91 -3.20 -12.50
N THR A 91 -7.79 -3.57 -11.57
CA THR A 91 -7.59 -3.30 -10.14
C THR A 91 -6.29 -3.90 -9.63
N ASN A 92 -5.97 -5.14 -10.01
CA ASN A 92 -4.72 -5.77 -9.60
C ASN A 92 -3.50 -5.13 -10.28
N HIS A 93 -3.58 -4.75 -11.56
CA HIS A 93 -2.50 -4.09 -12.29
C HIS A 93 -2.26 -2.67 -11.77
N ASP A 94 -3.32 -1.89 -11.55
CA ASP A 94 -3.24 -0.56 -10.93
C ASP A 94 -2.68 -0.69 -9.51
N MET A 95 -3.09 -1.69 -8.73
CA MET A 95 -2.48 -1.99 -7.42
C MET A 95 -1.01 -2.42 -7.53
N GLN A 96 -0.63 -3.13 -8.59
CA GLN A 96 0.70 -3.72 -8.79
C GLN A 96 1.71 -2.74 -9.42
N GLU A 97 1.25 -1.83 -10.27
CA GLU A 97 2.04 -0.72 -10.81
C GLU A 97 2.28 0.36 -9.72
N ASP A 98 1.31 0.54 -8.79
CA ASP A 98 1.51 1.25 -7.51
C ASP A 98 2.31 0.44 -6.47
N LEU A 99 2.53 -0.87 -6.67
CA LEU A 99 3.46 -1.66 -5.84
C LEU A 99 4.89 -1.47 -6.32
N THR A 100 5.15 -1.49 -7.63
CA THR A 100 6.52 -1.52 -8.17
C THR A 100 7.21 -0.15 -8.31
N ASN A 101 6.51 0.98 -8.12
CA ASN A 101 7.09 2.34 -8.25
C ASN A 101 7.07 3.17 -6.96
N THR A 102 6.67 2.59 -5.83
CA THR A 102 6.71 3.29 -4.53
C THR A 102 7.99 2.93 -3.77
N ASN A 103 8.57 3.87 -3.01
CA ASN A 103 9.69 3.55 -2.12
C ASN A 103 9.23 2.65 -0.96
N PHE A 104 7.97 2.22 -0.92
CA PHE A 104 7.48 1.27 0.07
C PHE A 104 8.36 0.02 0.12
N ASP A 105 8.78 -0.52 -1.03
CA ASP A 105 9.66 -1.69 -1.06
C ASP A 105 11.02 -1.40 -0.39
N GLN A 106 11.56 -0.19 -0.55
CA GLN A 106 12.79 0.21 0.15
C GLN A 106 12.56 0.40 1.65
N LEU A 107 11.43 1.01 2.02
CA LEU A 107 11.04 1.22 3.42
C LEU A 107 10.85 -0.11 4.15
N ILE A 108 10.19 -1.07 3.51
CA ILE A 108 9.94 -2.39 4.09
C ILE A 108 11.22 -3.21 4.15
N GLU A 109 12.11 -3.14 3.17
CA GLU A 109 13.41 -3.81 3.23
C GLU A 109 14.27 -3.25 4.38
N HIS A 110 14.33 -1.92 4.55
CA HIS A 110 15.01 -1.32 5.70
C HIS A 110 14.37 -1.73 7.04
N LEU A 111 13.05 -1.88 7.07
CA LEU A 111 12.33 -2.36 8.25
C LEU A 111 12.67 -3.83 8.55
N LYS A 112 12.60 -4.72 7.55
CA LYS A 112 12.89 -6.15 7.66
C LYS A 112 14.31 -6.45 8.11
N GLN A 113 15.29 -5.63 7.74
CA GLN A 113 16.66 -5.75 8.25
C GLN A 113 16.76 -5.51 9.77
N ARG A 114 15.80 -4.79 10.35
CA ARG A 114 15.76 -4.42 11.78
C ARG A 114 14.78 -5.30 12.56
N GLU A 115 13.68 -5.73 11.94
CA GLU A 115 12.67 -6.60 12.54
C GLU A 115 13.12 -8.06 12.43
N GLY A 116 13.27 -8.72 13.58
CA GLY A 116 13.54 -10.17 13.63
C GLY A 116 12.36 -11.01 13.17
N GLY A 117 12.53 -12.34 13.16
CA GLY A 117 11.45 -13.30 12.90
C GLY A 117 10.40 -13.36 14.03
N ILE A 118 9.90 -14.55 14.33
CA ILE A 118 8.93 -14.73 15.42
C ILE A 118 9.58 -14.35 16.76
N ALA A 119 8.94 -13.48 17.51
CA ALA A 119 9.34 -13.13 18.87
C ALA A 119 8.19 -13.35 19.85
N ASP A 120 8.46 -14.15 20.88
CA ASP A 120 7.57 -14.39 22.02
C ASP A 120 8.31 -13.91 23.27
N ARG A 121 8.05 -12.66 23.69
CA ARG A 121 8.69 -12.06 24.88
C ARG A 121 7.71 -12.07 26.04
N SER A 122 8.23 -11.95 27.26
CA SER A 122 7.36 -11.90 28.44
C SER A 122 6.41 -10.69 28.36
N LYS A 123 5.18 -10.83 28.86
CA LYS A 123 4.14 -9.78 28.80
C LYS A 123 4.57 -8.43 29.43
N ARG A 124 5.58 -8.46 30.31
CA ARG A 124 6.18 -7.29 30.94
C ARG A 124 7.11 -6.53 29.98
N GLU A 125 7.73 -7.24 29.06
CA GLU A 125 8.65 -6.69 28.05
C GLU A 125 7.91 -6.38 26.75
N ASP A 126 6.90 -7.17 26.40
CA ASP A 126 6.04 -6.99 25.24
C ASP A 126 4.55 -7.22 25.59
N PRO A 127 3.81 -6.13 25.89
CA PRO A 127 2.37 -6.21 26.16
C PRO A 127 1.57 -6.71 24.96
N GLY A 128 2.12 -6.62 23.74
CA GLY A 128 1.50 -7.03 22.49
C GLY A 128 1.42 -8.54 22.30
N GLY A 129 2.16 -9.30 23.11
CA GLY A 129 2.22 -10.76 23.04
C GLY A 129 3.04 -11.26 21.84
N LEU A 130 2.66 -12.41 21.30
CA LEU A 130 3.34 -13.04 20.17
C LEU A 130 3.34 -12.12 18.94
N THR A 131 4.54 -11.80 18.46
CA THR A 131 4.75 -10.97 17.25
C THR A 131 5.42 -11.80 16.15
N ASN A 132 5.02 -11.56 14.90
CA ASN A 132 5.69 -12.08 13.72
C ASN A 132 6.12 -10.90 12.85
N LYS A 133 7.44 -10.66 12.74
CA LYS A 133 8.02 -9.53 11.99
C LYS A 133 7.35 -8.20 12.32
N GLY A 134 7.20 -7.88 13.61
CA GLY A 134 6.60 -6.63 14.08
C GLY A 134 5.06 -6.58 14.05
N ILE A 135 4.36 -7.58 13.51
CA ILE A 135 2.90 -7.65 13.55
C ILE A 135 2.46 -8.39 14.82
N SER A 136 1.80 -7.67 15.74
CA SER A 136 1.24 -8.25 16.97
C SER A 136 -0.11 -8.93 16.73
N GLN A 137 -0.45 -9.90 17.58
CA GLN A 137 -1.73 -10.60 17.51
C GLN A 137 -2.92 -9.63 17.64
N ASN A 138 -2.82 -8.62 18.51
CA ASN A 138 -3.85 -7.59 18.66
C ASN A 138 -4.06 -6.76 17.39
N LEU A 139 -2.98 -6.42 16.69
CA LEU A 139 -3.04 -5.71 15.42
C LEU A 139 -3.72 -6.57 14.35
N LEU A 140 -3.30 -7.84 14.22
CA LEU A 140 -3.90 -8.78 13.28
C LEU A 140 -5.39 -8.97 13.54
N GLU A 141 -5.80 -9.17 14.79
CA GLU A 141 -7.21 -9.31 15.17
C GLU A 141 -8.04 -8.07 14.81
N ARG A 142 -7.48 -6.87 14.98
CA ARG A 142 -8.12 -5.63 14.55
C ARG A 142 -8.32 -5.58 13.04
N ILE A 143 -7.29 -5.91 12.27
CA ILE A 143 -7.35 -5.91 10.79
C ILE A 143 -8.32 -6.98 10.29
N ARG A 144 -8.36 -8.15 10.92
CA ARG A 144 -9.28 -9.24 10.57
C ARG A 144 -10.76 -8.89 10.67
N LYS A 145 -11.12 -7.82 11.40
CA LYS A 145 -12.50 -7.30 11.42
C LYS A 145 -12.90 -6.75 10.04
N THR A 146 -11.95 -6.24 9.27
CA THR A 146 -12.15 -5.73 7.91
C THR A 146 -11.61 -6.66 6.83
N GLU A 147 -10.65 -7.54 7.16
CA GLU A 147 -10.08 -8.55 6.25
C GLU A 147 -10.16 -9.96 6.84
N PRO A 148 -11.34 -10.61 6.86
CA PRO A 148 -11.54 -11.89 7.54
C PRO A 148 -10.74 -13.07 6.97
N SER A 149 -10.24 -12.94 5.73
CA SER A 149 -9.43 -13.94 5.03
C SER A 149 -8.01 -14.09 5.59
N LEU A 150 -7.50 -13.12 6.35
CA LEU A 150 -6.18 -13.24 6.97
C LEU A 150 -6.15 -14.36 8.04
N PRO A 151 -5.01 -15.07 8.19
CA PRO A 151 -4.83 -16.12 9.19
C PRO A 151 -5.21 -15.67 10.60
N ARG A 152 -5.63 -16.61 11.44
CA ARG A 152 -6.06 -16.28 12.82
C ARG A 152 -4.91 -15.92 13.74
N LYS A 153 -3.72 -16.49 13.50
CA LYS A 153 -2.52 -16.28 14.32
C LYS A 153 -1.46 -15.54 13.52
N THR A 154 -0.72 -14.67 14.18
CA THR A 154 0.39 -13.94 13.55
C THR A 154 1.49 -14.86 13.02
N THR A 155 1.72 -16.00 13.67
CA THR A 155 2.69 -17.02 13.22
C THR A 155 2.33 -17.67 11.89
N ASP A 156 1.06 -17.59 11.48
CA ASP A 156 0.56 -18.21 10.26
C ASP A 156 0.57 -17.23 9.08
N LEU A 157 1.01 -15.97 9.31
CA LEU A 157 1.18 -14.98 8.25
C LEU A 157 2.39 -15.30 7.39
N ASP A 158 2.19 -15.29 6.07
CA ASP A 158 3.29 -15.31 5.10
C ASP A 158 3.83 -13.89 4.83
N ASP A 159 4.97 -13.82 4.14
CA ASP A 159 5.66 -12.55 3.86
C ASP A 159 4.84 -11.60 2.99
N MET A 160 4.05 -12.12 2.04
CA MET A 160 3.20 -11.28 1.20
C MET A 160 2.05 -10.65 2.01
N GLN A 161 1.48 -11.40 2.94
CA GLN A 161 0.45 -10.91 3.85
C GLN A 161 1.00 -9.86 4.81
N ILE A 162 2.22 -10.07 5.33
CA ILE A 162 2.91 -9.11 6.20
C ILE A 162 3.18 -7.80 5.44
N ASP A 163 3.73 -7.89 4.22
CA ASP A 163 4.01 -6.72 3.39
C ASP A 163 2.73 -5.97 3.03
N LYS A 164 1.63 -6.68 2.71
CA LYS A 164 0.32 -6.09 2.50
C LYS A 164 -0.18 -5.35 3.74
N ILE A 165 -0.08 -5.94 4.93
CA ILE A 165 -0.47 -5.30 6.19
C ILE A 165 0.33 -4.01 6.41
N TYR A 166 1.65 -4.05 6.19
CA TYR A 166 2.49 -2.86 6.30
C TYR A 166 2.09 -1.78 5.31
N LYS A 167 1.84 -2.15 4.05
CA LYS A 167 1.42 -1.22 3.02
C LYS A 167 0.09 -0.57 3.38
N ASP A 168 -0.91 -1.37 3.76
CA ASP A 168 -2.25 -0.84 3.98
C ASP A 168 -2.34 -0.03 5.27
N GLU A 169 -1.87 -0.57 6.39
CA GLU A 169 -2.09 0.05 7.71
C GLU A 169 -1.09 1.15 8.07
N PHE A 170 0.15 1.04 7.60
CA PHE A 170 1.23 1.95 7.99
C PHE A 170 1.68 2.90 6.88
N PHE A 171 1.33 2.62 5.63
CA PHE A 171 1.74 3.44 4.50
C PHE A 171 0.57 4.15 3.81
N LEU A 172 -0.44 3.41 3.31
CA LEU A 172 -1.55 3.96 2.55
C LEU A 172 -2.60 4.64 3.43
N LYS A 173 -3.11 3.96 4.47
CA LYS A 173 -4.13 4.48 5.37
C LYS A 173 -3.73 5.79 6.07
N PRO A 174 -2.50 5.92 6.65
CA PRO A 174 -1.98 7.20 7.15
C PRO A 174 -1.48 8.14 6.04
N LYS A 175 -1.65 7.78 4.76
CA LYS A 175 -1.29 8.59 3.57
C LYS A 175 0.19 8.97 3.51
N ILE A 176 1.08 8.12 4.03
CA ILE A 176 2.54 8.34 3.95
C ILE A 176 3.02 8.31 2.51
N ASN A 177 2.40 7.49 1.64
CA ASN A 177 2.61 7.52 0.20
C ASN A 177 2.43 8.93 -0.40
N LYS A 178 1.51 9.74 0.14
CA LYS A 178 1.31 11.13 -0.32
C LYS A 178 2.42 12.08 0.11
N LEU A 179 3.07 11.84 1.25
CA LEU A 179 4.27 12.60 1.64
C LEU A 179 5.46 12.21 0.75
N GLU A 180 5.57 10.91 0.45
CA GLU A 180 6.58 10.39 -0.47
C GLU A 180 6.45 11.00 -1.88
N GLU A 181 5.23 11.05 -2.43
CA GLU A 181 4.94 11.71 -3.72
C GLU A 181 5.41 13.18 -3.72
N ILE A 182 5.12 13.94 -2.65
CA ILE A 182 5.57 15.33 -2.50
C ILE A 182 7.11 15.40 -2.50
N GLN A 183 7.76 14.52 -1.74
CA GLN A 183 9.22 14.49 -1.64
C GLN A 183 9.88 14.15 -2.98
N LYS A 184 9.37 13.14 -3.70
CA LYS A 184 9.82 12.73 -5.03
C LYS A 184 9.66 13.87 -6.04
N ASN A 185 8.50 14.52 -6.07
CA ASN A 185 8.22 15.63 -6.97
C ASN A 185 9.12 16.84 -6.71
N GLY A 186 9.41 17.13 -5.45
CA GLY A 186 10.38 18.16 -5.06
C GLY A 186 11.84 17.71 -5.12
N LYS A 187 12.12 16.51 -5.64
CA LYS A 187 13.48 15.93 -5.82
C LYS A 187 14.31 15.95 -4.54
N SER A 188 13.68 15.74 -3.38
CA SER A 188 14.37 15.66 -2.10
C SER A 188 14.75 14.21 -1.77
N ASN A 189 15.98 14.05 -1.28
CA ASN A 189 16.49 12.76 -0.80
C ASN A 189 16.38 12.63 0.74
N SER A 190 15.56 13.45 1.38
CA SER A 190 15.39 13.39 2.84
C SER A 190 14.84 12.03 3.30
N ALA A 191 15.34 11.52 4.42
CA ALA A 191 14.88 10.30 5.06
C ALA A 191 13.68 10.54 5.99
N ILE A 192 13.12 11.75 6.06
CA ILE A 192 12.02 12.05 6.99
C ILE A 192 10.78 11.18 6.75
N VAL A 193 10.45 10.85 5.49
CA VAL A 193 9.32 9.95 5.18
C VAL A 193 9.58 8.53 5.70
N GLU A 194 10.82 8.03 5.57
CA GLU A 194 11.22 6.76 6.20
C GLU A 194 11.06 6.84 7.71
N HIS A 195 11.47 7.95 8.32
CA HIS A 195 11.37 8.14 9.75
C HIS A 195 9.91 8.18 10.25
N ILE A 196 9.02 8.83 9.51
CA ILE A 196 7.59 8.88 9.83
C ILE A 196 6.95 7.49 9.71
N PHE A 197 7.29 6.72 8.68
CA PHE A 197 6.85 5.34 8.51
C PHE A 197 7.34 4.45 9.66
N ASP A 198 8.64 4.49 9.94
CA ASP A 198 9.28 3.74 11.02
C ASP A 198 8.67 4.04 12.39
N ALA A 199 8.47 5.33 12.68
CA ALA A 199 7.77 5.80 13.88
C ALA A 199 6.32 5.29 13.94
N GLY A 200 5.62 5.28 12.79
CA GLY A 200 4.26 4.75 12.69
C GLY A 200 4.18 3.28 13.05
N VAL A 201 5.18 2.49 12.66
CA VAL A 201 5.30 1.06 13.02
C VAL A 201 5.59 0.88 14.50
N THR A 202 6.53 1.64 15.07
CA THR A 202 6.97 1.42 16.47
C THR A 202 6.05 2.04 17.51
N SER A 203 5.39 3.15 17.19
CA SER A 203 4.67 3.99 18.16
C SER A 203 3.23 4.27 17.75
N GLY A 204 2.81 3.81 16.56
CA GLY A 204 1.48 4.07 16.02
C GLY A 204 1.48 5.25 15.06
N THR A 205 0.68 5.10 14.00
CA THR A 205 0.60 6.06 12.89
C THR A 205 0.02 7.41 13.29
N LYS A 206 -0.84 7.46 14.31
CA LYS A 206 -1.39 8.71 14.83
C LYS A 206 -0.29 9.55 15.48
N ASP A 207 0.47 8.96 16.39
CA ASP A 207 1.52 9.68 17.13
C ASP A 207 2.64 10.13 16.20
N SER A 208 3.03 9.30 15.22
CA SER A 208 4.02 9.72 14.22
C SER A 208 3.54 10.94 13.42
N VAL A 209 2.27 11.01 13.03
CA VAL A 209 1.75 12.19 12.33
C VAL A 209 1.62 13.41 13.26
N VAL A 210 1.27 13.22 14.54
CA VAL A 210 1.27 14.32 15.53
C VAL A 210 2.67 14.94 15.63
N TRP A 211 3.72 14.12 15.73
CA TRP A 211 5.08 14.63 15.79
C TRP A 211 5.47 15.40 14.53
N LEU A 212 5.03 14.94 13.36
CA LEU A 212 5.22 15.68 12.11
C LEU A 212 4.51 17.04 12.15
N GLN A 213 3.25 17.10 12.59
CA GLN A 213 2.50 18.35 12.68
C GLN A 213 3.16 19.34 13.64
N MET A 214 3.59 18.87 14.82
CA MET A 214 4.35 19.68 15.79
C MET A 214 5.63 20.26 15.18
N SER A 215 6.40 19.44 14.47
CA SER A 215 7.64 19.86 13.83
C SER A 215 7.41 20.86 12.69
N LEU A 216 6.36 20.67 11.89
CA LEU A 216 5.98 21.60 10.83
C LEU A 216 5.53 22.95 11.39
N ASP A 217 4.66 22.96 12.40
CA ASP A 217 4.19 24.20 13.05
C ASP A 217 5.36 25.00 13.62
N LYS A 218 6.27 24.35 14.33
CA LYS A 218 7.46 24.99 14.90
C LYS A 218 8.34 25.65 13.85
N ASN A 219 8.58 24.98 12.71
CA ASN A 219 9.52 25.45 11.69
C ASN A 219 8.91 26.40 10.64
N LEU A 220 7.58 26.40 10.51
CA LEU A 220 6.85 27.21 9.52
C LEU A 220 6.01 28.34 10.12
N GLY A 221 5.80 28.33 11.44
CA GLY A 221 4.88 29.25 12.11
C GLY A 221 3.41 29.02 11.70
N THR A 222 3.05 27.79 11.36
CA THR A 222 1.66 27.40 11.06
C THR A 222 0.89 27.02 12.33
N ASP A 223 -0.42 26.85 12.23
CA ASP A 223 -1.27 26.24 13.27
C ASP A 223 -2.02 25.06 12.64
N LEU A 224 -1.44 23.87 12.74
CA LEU A 224 -1.99 22.61 12.24
C LEU A 224 -2.91 21.91 13.26
N ARG A 225 -3.13 22.53 14.42
CA ARG A 225 -4.08 22.01 15.42
C ARG A 225 -5.51 22.21 14.94
N GLU A 226 -6.35 21.23 15.23
CA GLU A 226 -7.79 21.30 15.04
C GLU A 226 -8.46 21.55 16.39
N GLU A 227 -9.51 22.36 16.38
CA GLU A 227 -10.31 22.68 17.56
C GLU A 227 -11.38 21.60 17.76
N ASN A 228 -11.42 20.99 18.95
CA ASN A 228 -12.46 20.02 19.29
C ASN A 228 -13.78 20.74 19.67
N SER A 229 -14.83 19.97 19.97
CA SER A 229 -16.14 20.52 20.38
C SER A 229 -16.13 21.36 21.66
N GLU A 230 -15.03 21.32 22.43
CA GLU A 230 -14.83 22.06 23.68
C GLU A 230 -13.96 23.31 23.49
N GLY A 231 -13.55 23.62 22.26
CA GLY A 231 -12.67 24.76 21.98
C GLY A 231 -11.18 24.47 22.22
N VAL A 232 -10.81 23.21 22.52
CA VAL A 232 -9.42 22.83 22.79
C VAL A 232 -8.73 22.47 21.48
N LYS A 233 -7.66 23.20 21.15
CA LYS A 233 -6.83 22.95 19.97
C LYS A 233 -5.83 21.82 20.23
N THR A 234 -5.90 20.77 19.42
CA THR A 234 -4.99 19.61 19.51
C THR A 234 -4.53 19.16 18.13
N TYR A 235 -3.39 18.49 18.05
CA TYR A 235 -2.97 17.82 16.83
C TYR A 235 -3.80 16.54 16.64
N ASP A 236 -4.45 16.42 15.49
CA ASP A 236 -5.37 15.31 15.20
C ASP A 236 -4.64 14.01 14.83
N GLY A 237 -3.36 14.09 14.46
CA GLY A 237 -2.58 12.96 13.95
C GLY A 237 -3.06 12.46 12.60
N ILE A 238 -3.76 13.31 11.84
CA ILE A 238 -4.24 12.99 10.50
C ILE A 238 -3.33 13.68 9.49
N ASN A 239 -2.78 12.90 8.59
CA ASN A 239 -2.02 13.41 7.46
C ASN A 239 -3.01 13.92 6.41
N GLY A 240 -3.66 15.05 6.72
CA GLY A 240 -4.67 15.72 5.90
C GLY A 240 -4.07 16.62 4.82
N SER A 241 -4.93 17.36 4.11
CA SER A 241 -4.46 18.34 3.11
C SER A 241 -3.60 19.44 3.73
N LYS A 242 -3.99 19.98 4.89
CA LYS A 242 -3.23 21.01 5.62
C LYS A 242 -1.82 20.53 5.98
N THR A 243 -1.70 19.36 6.60
CA THR A 243 -0.40 18.75 6.95
C THR A 243 0.49 18.54 5.72
N ARG A 244 -0.08 18.02 4.62
CA ARG A 244 0.67 17.83 3.37
C ARG A 244 1.11 19.13 2.70
N GLN A 245 0.27 20.17 2.72
CA GLN A 245 0.64 21.49 2.20
C GLN A 245 1.76 22.13 3.04
N ALA A 246 1.70 21.99 4.36
CA ALA A 246 2.77 22.44 5.24
C ALA A 246 4.07 21.66 4.97
N PHE A 247 4.01 20.34 4.77
CA PHE A 247 5.16 19.54 4.38
C PHE A 247 5.77 19.96 3.04
N GLU A 248 4.94 20.16 2.02
CA GLU A 248 5.38 20.67 0.71
C GLU A 248 6.00 22.08 0.82
N ARG A 249 5.46 22.93 1.69
CA ARG A 249 6.01 24.25 1.99
C ARG A 249 7.38 24.14 2.65
N ALA A 250 7.56 23.27 3.65
CA ALA A 250 8.86 23.03 4.28
C ALA A 250 9.90 22.55 3.26
N LEU A 251 9.50 21.68 2.33
CA LEU A 251 10.34 21.23 1.22
C LEU A 251 10.78 22.40 0.32
N LYS A 252 9.83 23.24 -0.12
CA LYS A 252 10.11 24.40 -0.98
C LYS A 252 10.97 25.46 -0.29
N GLU A 253 10.79 25.64 1.02
CA GLU A 253 11.57 26.59 1.83
C GLU A 253 12.93 26.01 2.28
N GLY A 254 13.27 24.76 1.92
CA GLY A 254 14.53 24.13 2.31
C GLY A 254 14.62 23.76 3.80
N LYS A 255 13.49 23.69 4.50
CA LYS A 255 13.38 23.49 5.96
C LYS A 255 13.18 22.04 6.41
N LEU A 256 13.24 21.07 5.48
CA LEU A 256 12.96 19.68 5.83
C LEU A 256 13.96 19.09 6.84
N LYS A 257 15.22 19.57 6.86
CA LYS A 257 16.21 19.06 7.82
C LYS A 257 15.88 19.47 9.24
N GLU A 258 15.44 20.71 9.44
CA GLU A 258 15.02 21.24 10.73
C GLU A 258 13.74 20.55 11.21
N VAL A 259 12.77 20.35 10.29
CA VAL A 259 11.55 19.58 10.57
C VAL A 259 11.91 18.14 10.96
N HIS A 260 12.85 17.48 10.27
CA HIS A 260 13.28 16.12 10.57
C HIS A 260 14.00 16.03 11.93
N LYS A 261 14.86 17.01 12.24
CA LYS A 261 15.53 17.12 13.56
C LYS A 261 14.50 17.25 14.69
N ASP A 262 13.51 18.11 14.53
CA ASP A 262 12.44 18.28 15.53
C ASP A 262 11.53 17.05 15.62
N PHE A 263 11.26 16.37 14.49
CA PHE A 263 10.50 15.13 14.47
C PHE A 263 11.18 14.05 15.32
N TYR A 264 12.49 13.90 15.12
CA TYR A 264 13.32 13.01 15.91
C TYR A 264 13.21 13.34 17.41
N LYS A 265 13.32 14.62 17.79
CA LYS A 265 13.22 15.06 19.20
C LYS A 265 11.87 14.69 19.82
N ASN A 266 10.76 15.00 19.14
CA ASN A 266 9.41 14.66 19.59
C ASN A 266 9.25 13.14 19.81
N ARG A 267 9.81 12.34 18.89
CA ARG A 267 9.86 10.87 19.02
C ARG A 267 10.66 10.42 20.24
N ILE A 268 11.84 11.01 20.49
CA ILE A 268 12.67 10.65 21.64
C ILE A 268 12.00 11.03 22.96
N GLU A 269 11.35 12.18 23.04
CA GLU A 269 10.58 12.61 24.21
C GLU A 269 9.44 11.64 24.50
N HIS A 270 8.71 11.21 23.47
CA HIS A 270 7.71 10.16 23.63
C HIS A 270 8.32 8.87 24.17
N PHE A 271 9.42 8.38 23.59
CA PHE A 271 10.09 7.17 24.09
C PHE A 271 10.46 7.28 25.57
N LYS A 272 11.02 8.40 26.01
CA LYS A 272 11.38 8.65 27.42
C LYS A 272 10.17 8.61 28.36
N SER A 273 8.98 8.92 27.86
CA SER A 273 7.73 8.88 28.63
C SER A 273 7.18 7.46 28.83
N LEU A 274 7.66 6.47 28.07
CA LEU A 274 7.13 5.11 28.13
C LEU A 274 7.69 4.34 29.35
N PRO A 275 6.87 3.56 30.08
CA PRO A 275 7.31 2.83 31.27
C PRO A 275 8.45 1.82 31.02
N ASN A 276 8.57 1.33 29.78
CA ASN A 276 9.58 0.36 29.35
C ASN A 276 10.77 1.01 28.63
N TYR A 277 10.92 2.35 28.69
CA TYR A 277 12.01 3.08 28.07
C TYR A 277 13.38 2.55 28.45
N GLU A 278 13.64 2.38 29.75
CA GLU A 278 14.96 1.97 30.25
C GLU A 278 15.45 0.64 29.66
N PHE A 279 14.52 -0.28 29.38
CA PHE A 279 14.82 -1.58 28.78
C PHE A 279 15.08 -1.48 27.27
N ASN A 280 14.33 -0.62 26.56
CA ASN A 280 14.34 -0.57 25.10
C ASN A 280 15.15 0.59 24.50
N LYS A 281 15.57 1.57 25.32
CA LYS A 281 16.18 2.83 24.86
C LYS A 281 17.36 2.63 23.91
N LYS A 282 18.21 1.63 24.14
CA LYS A 282 19.37 1.38 23.26
C LYS A 282 18.93 1.07 21.82
N GLY A 283 17.94 0.21 21.65
CA GLY A 283 17.43 -0.17 20.33
C GLY A 283 16.64 0.98 19.68
N TRP A 284 15.74 1.61 20.45
CA TRP A 284 14.91 2.70 19.97
C TRP A 284 15.73 3.93 19.55
N LEU A 285 16.67 4.38 20.37
CA LEU A 285 17.52 5.53 20.07
C LEU A 285 18.45 5.25 18.90
N LYS A 286 19.07 4.06 18.84
CA LYS A 286 19.94 3.67 17.72
C LYS A 286 19.17 3.72 16.40
N ARG A 287 17.99 3.08 16.36
CA ARG A 287 17.14 3.02 15.16
C ARG A 287 16.70 4.41 14.69
N ALA A 288 16.21 5.26 15.59
CA ALA A 288 15.79 6.62 15.24
C ALA A 288 16.98 7.47 14.74
N ARG A 289 18.17 7.30 15.35
CA ARG A 289 19.39 8.02 14.98
C ARG A 289 19.92 7.60 13.61
N GLU A 290 19.97 6.31 13.31
CA GLU A 290 20.45 5.81 12.01
C GLU A 290 19.63 6.37 10.84
N ILE A 291 18.31 6.56 11.00
CA ILE A 291 17.48 7.18 9.97
C ILE A 291 17.78 8.67 9.84
N LEU A 292 17.97 9.37 10.96
CA LEU A 292 18.30 10.79 10.97
C LEU A 292 19.66 11.08 10.31
N GLU A 293 20.65 10.22 10.54
CA GLU A 293 22.00 10.34 9.98
C GLU A 293 22.03 10.26 8.45
N LYS A 294 21.04 9.61 7.81
CA LYS A 294 20.90 9.60 6.33
C LYS A 294 20.77 11.00 5.73
N ASP A 295 20.28 11.98 6.51
CA ASP A 295 20.14 13.38 6.09
C ASP A 295 21.36 14.26 6.42
N ASN A 296 22.42 13.65 6.94
CA ASN A 296 23.61 14.34 7.48
C ASN A 296 23.23 15.38 8.54
N ILE A 297 22.23 15.08 9.37
CA ILE A 297 21.81 15.95 10.47
C ILE A 297 22.68 15.62 11.68
N ILE A 298 23.44 16.62 12.13
CA ILE A 298 24.28 16.52 13.33
C ILE A 298 23.44 16.92 14.55
N LEU A 299 23.42 16.05 15.55
CA LEU A 299 22.83 16.32 16.86
C LEU A 299 23.88 16.99 17.75
N GLU A 300 23.53 18.10 18.39
CA GLU A 300 24.42 18.85 19.27
C GLU A 300 24.33 18.34 20.72
N GLU A 301 25.36 18.59 21.53
CA GLU A 301 25.30 18.34 22.98
C GLU A 301 24.16 19.17 23.59
N GLY A 302 23.10 18.50 24.03
CA GLY A 302 21.86 19.12 24.50
C GLY A 302 20.61 18.69 23.73
N ASP A 303 20.76 18.02 22.59
CA ASP A 303 19.65 17.38 21.87
C ASP A 303 19.18 16.05 22.52
N PHE A 304 19.75 15.66 23.66
CA PHE A 304 19.52 14.39 24.37
C PHE A 304 19.15 14.58 25.85
#